data_AF-A0A524NNT3-F1
#
_entry.id   AF-A0A524NNT3-F1
#
_cell.length_a   1.000
_cell.length_b   1.000
_cell.length_c   1.000
_cell.angle_alpha   90.00
_cell.angle_beta   90.00
_cell.angle_gamma   90.00
#
_symmetry.space_group_name_H-M   'P 1'
#
loop_
_entity.id
_entity.type
_entity.pdbx_description
1 polymer ?
#
loop_
_entity_poly.entity_id
_entity_poly.type
_entity_poly.pdbx_seq_one_letter_code
_entity_poly.pdbx_strand_id
1 'polypeptide(L)'
;MTDTKRPAHAADPTQRAHLSAAELEAGLDEIRRSPRDEGVLHLIVRRPETEQREVVGAAELDLDHGLVGDNWRLRGSKTTEDGSADPMMQLNIMNVRAIALIARDPERRPLAGDQLYID
;
A
#
# COMPACT_ATOMS: atom_id res chain seq x y z
N MET A 1 27.12 12.09 36.51
CA MET A 1 27.24 10.77 35.86
C MET A 1 26.23 9.83 36.50
N THR A 2 25.02 9.78 35.94
CA THR A 2 24.05 8.69 36.11
C THR A 2 23.08 8.82 34.94
N ASP A 3 23.46 8.20 33.83
CA ASP A 3 22.59 8.01 32.67
C ASP A 3 21.71 6.78 32.98
N THR A 4 20.46 7.03 33.37
CA THR A 4 19.50 5.97 33.66
C THR A 4 19.01 5.40 32.34
N LYS A 5 19.71 4.36 31.87
CA LYS A 5 19.28 3.51 30.76
C LYS A 5 17.89 2.95 31.07
N ARG A 6 16.90 3.38 30.29
CA ARG A 6 15.52 2.89 30.34
C ARG A 6 15.52 1.36 30.17
N PRO A 7 14.79 0.59 30.98
CA PRO A 7 14.79 -0.86 30.86
C PRO A 7 14.20 -1.29 29.51
N ALA A 8 14.77 -2.34 28.93
CA ALA A 8 14.25 -2.97 27.73
C ALA A 8 12.85 -3.54 28.03
N HIS A 9 11.84 -3.08 27.29
CA HIS A 9 10.52 -3.70 27.31
C HIS A 9 10.66 -5.15 26.81
N ALA A 10 10.20 -6.11 27.62
CA ALA A 10 9.98 -7.46 27.14
C ALA A 10 8.97 -7.41 25.99
N ALA A 11 9.31 -8.03 24.85
CA ALA A 11 8.49 -8.03 23.65
C ALA A 11 7.16 -8.74 23.92
N ASP A 12 6.06 -8.04 23.67
CA ASP A 12 4.71 -8.59 23.66
C ASP A 12 4.57 -9.51 22.43
N PRO A 13 4.08 -10.75 22.55
CA PRO A 13 3.87 -11.66 21.41
C PRO A 13 2.82 -11.15 20.40
N THR A 14 2.09 -10.08 20.71
CA THR A 14 1.22 -9.35 19.77
C THR A 14 1.90 -8.19 19.05
N GLN A 15 3.17 -7.89 19.40
CA GLN A 15 3.98 -6.85 18.78
C GLN A 15 4.42 -7.31 17.39
N ARG A 16 3.57 -7.02 16.40
CA ARG A 16 3.87 -7.22 14.98
C ARG A 16 5.18 -6.50 14.66
N ALA A 17 6.24 -7.28 14.38
CA ALA A 17 7.58 -6.77 14.23
C ALA A 17 7.67 -5.83 13.01
N HIS A 18 8.02 -4.57 13.24
CA HIS A 18 8.48 -3.69 12.18
C HIS A 18 9.88 -4.12 11.78
N LEU A 19 10.09 -4.31 10.47
CA LEU A 19 11.42 -4.62 9.96
C LEU A 19 12.37 -3.44 10.18
N SER A 20 13.60 -3.77 10.55
CA SER A 20 14.71 -2.82 10.52
C SER A 20 15.01 -2.39 9.08
N ALA A 21 15.70 -1.26 8.93
CA ALA A 21 16.16 -0.80 7.61
C ALA A 21 17.02 -1.86 6.91
N ALA A 22 17.92 -2.53 7.66
CA ALA A 22 18.76 -3.60 7.12
C ALA A 22 17.95 -4.80 6.59
N GLU A 23 16.86 -5.17 7.27
CA GLU A 23 15.96 -6.23 6.78
C GLU A 23 15.15 -5.81 5.55
N LEU A 24 14.78 -4.54 5.45
CA LEU A 24 14.14 -4.00 4.24
C LEU A 24 15.11 -3.96 3.06
N GLU A 25 16.35 -3.50 3.29
CA GLU A 25 17.42 -3.46 2.30
C GLU A 25 17.75 -4.86 1.77
N ALA A 26 17.81 -5.86 2.65
CA ALA A 26 18.04 -7.25 2.29
C ALA A 26 16.93 -7.83 1.38
N GLY A 27 15.73 -7.27 1.42
CA GLY A 27 14.61 -7.68 0.55
C GLY A 27 14.59 -7.02 -0.83
N LEU A 28 15.42 -6.01 -1.08
CA LEU A 28 15.39 -5.24 -2.33
C LEU A 28 15.70 -6.07 -3.56
N ASP A 29 16.56 -7.09 -3.44
CA ASP A 29 16.92 -7.93 -4.58
C ASP A 29 15.73 -8.74 -5.10
N GLU A 30 14.80 -9.16 -4.23
CA GLU A 30 13.55 -9.79 -4.68
C GLU A 30 12.68 -8.78 -5.43
N ILE A 31 12.53 -7.57 -4.91
CA ILE A 31 11.73 -6.52 -5.57
C ILE A 31 12.30 -6.15 -6.95
N ARG A 32 13.63 -6.16 -7.10
CA ARG A 32 14.29 -5.90 -8.39
C ARG A 32 14.08 -7.00 -9.44
N ARG A 33 13.62 -8.19 -9.03
CA ARG A 33 13.26 -9.28 -9.97
C ARG A 33 11.90 -9.07 -10.64
N SER A 34 11.18 -8.00 -10.30
CA SER A 34 9.92 -7.68 -10.94
C SER A 34 10.08 -7.55 -12.46
N PRO A 35 9.19 -8.18 -13.25
CA PRO A 35 9.23 -8.02 -14.69
C PRO A 35 8.93 -6.56 -15.05
N ARG A 36 9.49 -6.10 -16.17
CA ARG A 36 9.45 -4.68 -16.55
C ARG A 36 8.22 -4.33 -17.38
N ASP A 37 7.86 -5.22 -18.28
CA ASP A 37 6.92 -4.95 -19.36
C ASP A 37 5.65 -5.81 -19.29
N GLU A 38 5.61 -6.78 -18.38
CA GLU A 38 4.47 -7.69 -18.15
C GLU A 38 4.33 -7.98 -16.65
N GLY A 39 3.16 -8.44 -16.22
CA GLY A 39 2.93 -8.77 -14.82
C GLY A 39 1.54 -9.33 -14.58
N VAL A 40 1.38 -9.97 -13.42
CA VAL A 40 0.15 -10.55 -12.92
C VAL A 40 -0.49 -9.58 -11.94
N LEU A 41 -1.77 -9.27 -12.17
CA LEU A 41 -2.59 -8.54 -11.20
C LEU A 41 -3.01 -9.50 -10.07
N HIS A 42 -2.39 -9.37 -8.91
CA HIS A 42 -2.60 -10.28 -7.78
C HIS A 42 -3.72 -9.84 -6.83
N LEU A 43 -3.98 -8.54 -6.74
CA LEU A 43 -4.98 -7.99 -5.82
C LEU A 43 -5.56 -6.69 -6.38
N ILE A 44 -6.88 -6.57 -6.28
CA ILE A 44 -7.63 -5.35 -6.60
C ILE A 44 -8.31 -4.89 -5.32
N VAL A 45 -8.08 -3.64 -4.94
CA VAL A 45 -8.69 -3.01 -3.78
C VAL A 45 -9.31 -1.70 -4.23
N ARG A 46 -10.56 -1.46 -3.84
CA ARG A 46 -11.16 -0.13 -3.97
C ARG A 46 -11.44 0.44 -2.59
N ARG A 47 -11.52 1.78 -2.51
CA ARG A 47 -11.83 2.55 -1.30
C ARG A 47 -13.17 3.24 -1.51
N PRO A 48 -14.31 2.61 -1.17
CA PRO A 48 -15.63 3.23 -1.36
C PRO A 48 -15.77 4.54 -0.58
N GLU A 49 -15.16 4.59 0.61
CA GLU A 49 -15.13 5.77 1.48
C GLU A 49 -13.80 5.84 2.25
N THR A 50 -13.59 6.94 2.96
CA THR A 50 -12.46 7.11 3.88
C THR A 50 -12.44 5.97 4.90
N GLU A 51 -11.26 5.41 5.17
CA GLU A 51 -11.05 4.22 6.01
C GLU A 51 -11.72 2.91 5.56
N GLN A 52 -12.46 2.88 4.44
CA GLN A 52 -13.03 1.64 3.92
C GLN A 52 -12.14 0.98 2.87
N ARG A 53 -12.12 -0.35 2.84
CA ARG A 53 -11.42 -1.16 1.83
C ARG A 53 -12.32 -2.31 1.39
N GLU A 54 -12.37 -2.53 0.09
CA GLU A 54 -13.08 -3.66 -0.50
C GLU A 54 -12.14 -4.39 -1.48
N VAL A 55 -11.94 -5.68 -1.26
CA VAL A 55 -11.18 -6.55 -2.16
C VAL A 55 -12.14 -7.18 -3.15
N VAL A 56 -11.86 -7.03 -4.45
CA VAL A 56 -12.73 -7.51 -5.53
C VAL A 56 -11.97 -8.45 -6.46
N GLY A 57 -12.68 -9.43 -7.05
CA GLY A 57 -12.10 -10.34 -8.04
C GLY A 57 -12.02 -9.77 -9.45
N ALA A 58 -12.77 -8.72 -9.74
CA ALA A 58 -12.77 -7.98 -11.00
C ALA A 58 -13.26 -6.55 -10.76
N ALA A 59 -12.83 -5.61 -11.61
CA ALA A 59 -13.24 -4.22 -11.55
C ALA A 59 -13.17 -3.57 -12.94
N GLU A 60 -13.86 -2.44 -13.09
CA GLU A 60 -13.89 -1.62 -14.29
C GLU A 60 -12.95 -0.41 -14.15
N LEU A 61 -12.23 -0.11 -15.23
CA LEU A 61 -11.48 1.13 -15.38
C LEU A 61 -12.21 2.04 -16.35
N ASP A 62 -12.44 3.27 -15.92
CA ASP A 62 -13.07 4.33 -16.70
C ASP A 62 -12.16 5.56 -16.76
N LEU A 63 -12.19 6.29 -17.88
CA LEU A 63 -11.30 7.43 -18.12
C LEU A 63 -11.57 8.63 -17.20
N ASP A 64 -12.81 8.78 -16.74
CA ASP A 64 -13.24 9.89 -15.89
C ASP A 64 -13.32 9.48 -14.41
N HIS A 65 -13.62 8.21 -14.15
CA HIS A 65 -13.85 7.68 -12.80
C HIS A 65 -12.70 6.84 -12.25
N GLY A 66 -11.67 6.52 -13.04
CA GLY A 66 -10.58 5.65 -12.63
C GLY A 66 -11.08 4.22 -12.33
N LEU A 67 -10.68 3.66 -11.19
CA LEU A 67 -11.24 2.38 -10.71
C LEU A 67 -12.68 2.61 -10.20
N VAL A 68 -13.67 2.06 -10.89
CA VAL A 68 -15.09 2.29 -10.55
C VAL A 68 -15.41 1.77 -9.14
N GLY A 69 -15.95 2.67 -8.31
CA GLY A 69 -16.27 2.42 -6.89
C GLY A 69 -15.14 2.80 -5.92
N ASP A 70 -14.01 3.32 -6.41
CA ASP A 70 -13.02 4.00 -5.57
C ASP A 70 -13.38 5.48 -5.37
N ASN A 71 -12.99 6.04 -4.22
CA ASN A 71 -13.34 7.40 -3.82
C ASN A 71 -12.30 8.46 -4.19
N TRP A 72 -11.25 8.16 -4.97
CA TRP A 72 -10.17 9.12 -5.29
C TRP A 72 -10.71 10.50 -5.69
N ARG A 73 -11.78 10.53 -6.51
CA ARG A 73 -12.41 11.74 -7.01
C ARG A 73 -13.14 12.54 -5.91
N LEU A 74 -13.87 11.84 -5.05
CA LEU A 74 -14.61 12.44 -3.92
C LEU A 74 -13.67 12.88 -2.80
N ARG A 75 -12.57 12.17 -2.60
CA ARG A 75 -11.54 12.45 -1.59
C ARG A 75 -10.81 13.77 -1.87
N GLY A 76 -10.71 14.17 -3.13
CA GLY A 76 -9.95 15.33 -3.55
C GLY A 76 -8.44 15.14 -3.39
N SER A 77 -7.68 16.20 -3.63
CA SER A 77 -6.24 16.22 -3.43
C SER A 77 -5.79 17.43 -2.61
N LYS A 78 -4.75 17.23 -1.80
CA LYS A 78 -4.05 18.33 -1.12
C LYS A 78 -3.03 19.02 -2.02
N THR A 79 -2.75 18.45 -3.20
CA THR A 79 -1.76 18.99 -4.16
C THR A 79 -2.36 20.02 -5.10
N THR A 80 -3.69 20.06 -5.24
CA THR A 80 -4.45 21.00 -6.05
C THR A 80 -4.89 22.19 -5.20
N GLU A 81 -4.79 23.40 -5.73
CA GLU A 81 -5.10 24.64 -5.01
C GLU A 81 -6.58 24.73 -4.57
N ASP A 82 -7.49 24.21 -5.38
CA ASP A 82 -8.94 24.21 -5.13
C ASP A 82 -9.44 22.97 -4.37
N GLY A 83 -8.53 22.08 -3.97
CA GLY A 83 -8.88 20.82 -3.29
C GLY A 83 -9.53 19.75 -4.17
N SER A 84 -9.66 20.00 -5.49
CA SER A 84 -10.20 19.02 -6.43
C SER A 84 -9.31 17.77 -6.51
N ALA A 85 -9.84 16.67 -7.04
CA ALA A 85 -9.01 15.48 -7.21
C ALA A 85 -8.00 15.69 -8.35
N ASP A 86 -6.75 15.30 -8.10
CA ASP A 86 -5.70 15.34 -9.12
C ASP A 86 -5.90 14.17 -10.11
N PRO A 87 -6.13 14.43 -11.42
CA PRO A 87 -6.32 13.37 -12.40
C PRO A 87 -5.13 12.42 -12.54
N MET A 88 -3.92 12.84 -12.14
CA MET A 88 -2.74 11.97 -12.13
C MET A 88 -2.74 10.96 -10.98
N MET A 89 -3.69 11.09 -10.04
CA MET A 89 -3.85 10.23 -8.86
C MET A 89 -5.10 9.32 -8.97
N GLN A 90 -5.64 9.17 -10.19
CA GLN A 90 -6.77 8.30 -10.50
C GLN A 90 -6.53 6.84 -10.13
N LEU A 91 -5.32 6.38 -10.45
CA LEU A 91 -4.87 5.01 -10.24
C LEU A 91 -3.55 4.99 -9.47
N ASN A 92 -3.50 4.22 -8.39
CA ASN A 92 -2.28 3.87 -7.69
C ASN A 92 -2.00 2.37 -7.80
N ILE A 93 -0.74 2.05 -8.06
CA ILE A 93 -0.26 0.71 -8.32
C ILE A 93 0.84 0.40 -7.31
N MET A 94 0.76 -0.77 -6.70
CA MET A 94 1.74 -1.27 -5.75
C MET A 94 2.43 -2.52 -6.29
N ASN A 95 3.76 -2.57 -6.16
CA ASN A 95 4.48 -3.79 -6.50
C ASN A 95 4.20 -4.90 -5.46
N VAL A 96 3.82 -6.10 -5.92
CA VAL A 96 3.44 -7.24 -5.06
C VAL A 96 4.60 -7.71 -4.21
N ARG A 97 5.83 -7.71 -4.76
CA ARG A 97 7.04 -8.09 -4.02
C ARG A 97 7.37 -7.06 -2.94
N ALA A 98 7.19 -5.77 -3.24
CA ALA A 98 7.37 -4.71 -2.26
C ALA A 98 6.35 -4.79 -1.11
N ILE A 99 5.07 -4.99 -1.40
CA ILE A 99 4.06 -5.07 -0.33
C ILE A 99 4.23 -6.35 0.48
N ALA A 100 4.67 -7.45 -0.13
CA ALA A 100 4.94 -8.69 0.59
C ALA A 100 6.08 -8.53 1.61
N LEU A 101 7.06 -7.66 1.32
CA LEU A 101 8.13 -7.33 2.26
C LEU A 101 7.63 -6.48 3.44
N ILE A 102 6.83 -5.46 3.16
CA ILE A 102 6.34 -4.49 4.17
C ILE A 102 5.19 -5.06 5.01
N ALA A 103 4.22 -5.70 4.34
CA ALA A 103 3.06 -6.35 4.92
C ALA A 103 3.14 -7.86 4.67
N ARG A 104 4.00 -8.51 5.48
CA ARG A 104 4.24 -9.96 5.43
C ARG A 104 2.96 -10.79 5.57
N ASP A 105 2.02 -10.30 6.38
CA ASP A 105 0.68 -10.83 6.50
C ASP A 105 -0.18 -10.39 5.28
N PRO A 106 -0.62 -11.32 4.41
CA PRO A 106 -1.40 -11.00 3.22
C PRO A 106 -2.70 -10.23 3.52
N GLU A 107 -3.34 -10.49 4.66
CA GLU A 107 -4.60 -9.84 5.04
C GLU A 107 -4.43 -8.33 5.29
N ARG A 108 -3.19 -7.87 5.52
CA ARG A 108 -2.88 -6.46 5.72
C ARG A 108 -2.58 -5.69 4.45
N ARG A 109 -2.29 -6.36 3.35
CA ARG A 109 -1.88 -5.70 2.09
C ARG A 109 -2.91 -4.69 1.60
N PRO A 110 -4.24 -4.95 1.67
CA PRO A 110 -5.25 -3.95 1.28
C PRO A 110 -5.22 -2.64 2.08
N LEU A 111 -4.57 -2.63 3.25
CA LEU A 111 -4.48 -1.44 4.09
C LEU A 111 -3.49 -0.39 3.56
N ALA A 112 -2.57 -0.76 2.67
CA ALA A 112 -1.63 0.20 2.08
C ALA A 112 -2.33 1.28 1.22
N GLY A 113 -3.56 1.01 0.78
CA GLY A 113 -4.41 1.99 0.11
C GLY A 113 -4.13 2.13 -1.38
N ASP A 114 -3.31 1.26 -1.96
CA ASP A 114 -3.17 1.11 -3.40
C ASP A 114 -4.30 0.28 -3.99
N GLN A 115 -4.63 0.51 -5.26
CA GLN A 115 -5.79 -0.07 -5.91
C GLN A 115 -5.43 -1.36 -6.64
N LEU A 116 -4.29 -1.37 -7.35
CA LEU A 116 -3.84 -2.51 -8.14
C LEU A 116 -2.49 -2.99 -7.62
N TYR A 117 -2.38 -4.28 -7.32
CA TYR A 117 -1.13 -4.89 -6.89
C TYR A 117 -0.61 -5.82 -7.98
N ILE A 118 0.49 -5.43 -8.60
CA ILE A 118 1.07 -6.09 -9.78
C ILE A 118 2.49 -6.53 -9.44
N ASP A 119 2.93 -7.68 -9.94
CA ASP A 119 4.29 -8.17 -9.71
C ASP A 119 5.33 -7.44 -10.57
#